data_AF-A0A814Q3R8-F1
#
_entry.id   AF-A0A814Q3R8-F1
#
_cell.length_a   1.000
_cell.length_b   1.000
_cell.length_c   1.000
_cell.angle_alpha   90.00
_cell.angle_beta   90.00
_cell.angle_gamma   90.00
#
_symmetry.space_group_name_H-M   'P 1'
#
loop_
_entity.id
_entity.type
_entity.pdbx_description
1 polymer ?
#
loop_
_entity_poly.entity_id
_entity_poly.type
_entity_poly.pdbx_seq_one_letter_code
_entity_poly.pdbx_strand_id
1 'polypeptide(L)'
;MKFGLYLSKNRTPEWYSQYIEYDEMKRMLTESVAEAERLIDINDRSAREQFFVLADEQFFQFCKKEASKINNFFAEKLAEALRLFEPLKNELKNSEQSRRSRQNMNSTVLDLDGPEGNHDERDNGMLLADSSSRNTFRSWLAQTKLHKPVETIRKVRMKRTRHLNINNLKLAFSEFYLMLVLLKNYQTLNSTGFRKILKKHDKLFQTTRGDEWR
;
A
#
# COMPACT_ATOMS: atom_id res chain seq x y z
N MET A 1 1.82 -24.38 1.69
CA MET A 1 1.68 -23.13 2.48
C MET A 1 0.22 -22.68 2.53
N LYS A 2 -0.31 -22.32 3.71
CA LYS A 2 -1.70 -21.85 3.91
C LYS A 2 -1.83 -20.37 3.47
N PHE A 3 -2.04 -20.13 2.18
CA PHE A 3 -2.11 -18.76 1.64
C PHE A 3 -3.25 -17.92 2.23
N GLY A 4 -4.44 -18.48 2.50
CA GLY A 4 -5.54 -17.71 3.12
C GLY A 4 -5.14 -17.09 4.47
N LEU A 5 -4.42 -17.84 5.31
CA LEU A 5 -3.86 -17.34 6.58
C LEU A 5 -2.76 -16.28 6.36
N TYR A 6 -1.94 -16.45 5.32
CA TYR A 6 -0.92 -15.46 4.99
C TYR A 6 -1.57 -14.15 4.53
N LEU A 7 -2.57 -14.24 3.65
CA LEU A 7 -3.34 -13.08 3.19
C LEU A 7 -3.98 -12.38 4.38
N SER A 8 -4.75 -13.08 5.22
CA SER A 8 -5.45 -12.46 6.34
C SER A 8 -4.52 -11.70 7.30
N LYS A 9 -3.31 -12.21 7.55
CA LYS A 9 -2.30 -11.59 8.42
C LYS A 9 -1.56 -10.40 7.81
N ASN A 10 -1.42 -10.33 6.49
CA ASN A 10 -0.58 -9.33 5.81
C ASN A 10 -1.39 -8.25 5.08
N ARG A 11 -2.72 -8.28 5.20
CA ARG A 11 -3.59 -7.21 4.69
C ARG A 11 -3.45 -5.96 5.56
N THR A 12 -3.43 -4.82 4.91
CA THR A 12 -3.54 -3.50 5.53
C THR A 12 -4.91 -3.37 6.21
N PRO A 13 -4.99 -3.12 7.54
CA PRO A 13 -6.26 -3.12 8.26
C PRO A 13 -7.32 -2.18 7.69
N GLU A 14 -6.89 -1.01 7.24
CA GLU A 14 -7.73 0.03 6.68
C GLU A 14 -8.36 -0.37 5.35
N TRP A 15 -7.79 -1.35 4.66
CA TRP A 15 -8.19 -1.77 3.32
C TRP A 15 -8.71 -3.20 3.29
N TYR A 16 -9.01 -3.81 4.44
CA TYR A 16 -9.38 -5.23 4.55
C TYR A 16 -10.45 -5.65 3.54
N SER A 17 -11.54 -4.88 3.44
CA SER A 17 -12.68 -5.13 2.55
C SER A 17 -12.36 -4.98 1.07
N GLN A 18 -11.21 -4.41 0.74
CA GLN A 18 -10.79 -4.13 -0.64
C GLN A 18 -9.88 -5.22 -1.19
N TYR A 19 -9.41 -6.15 -0.36
CA TYR A 19 -8.67 -7.31 -0.85
C TYR A 19 -9.60 -8.36 -1.45
N ILE A 20 -9.00 -9.28 -2.21
CA ILE A 20 -9.66 -10.48 -2.73
C ILE A 20 -10.27 -11.32 -1.59
N GLU A 21 -11.53 -11.69 -1.74
CA GLU A 21 -12.22 -12.63 -0.86
C GLU A 21 -11.80 -14.09 -1.16
N TYR A 22 -10.52 -14.38 -0.88
CA TYR A 22 -9.89 -15.65 -1.23
C TYR A 22 -10.55 -16.86 -0.57
N ASP A 23 -10.94 -16.74 0.70
CA ASP A 23 -11.54 -17.84 1.44
C ASP A 23 -12.98 -18.12 0.97
N GLU A 24 -13.73 -17.09 0.54
CA GLU A 24 -15.03 -17.22 -0.11
C GLU A 24 -14.92 -17.99 -1.42
N MET A 25 -14.05 -17.53 -2.32
CA MET A 25 -13.81 -18.19 -3.61
C MET A 25 -13.37 -19.64 -3.42
N LYS A 26 -12.52 -19.89 -2.42
CA LYS A 26 -12.09 -21.24 -2.09
C LYS A 26 -13.27 -22.10 -1.64
N ARG A 27 -14.19 -21.54 -0.84
CA ARG A 27 -15.39 -22.23 -0.38
C ARG A 27 -16.29 -22.60 -1.56
N MET A 28 -16.57 -21.64 -2.45
CA MET A 28 -17.36 -21.86 -3.68
C MET A 28 -16.84 -23.05 -4.49
N LEU A 29 -15.52 -23.12 -4.71
CA LEU A 29 -14.93 -24.23 -5.46
C LEU A 29 -15.06 -25.58 -4.73
N THR A 30 -14.81 -25.61 -3.41
CA THR A 30 -14.89 -26.86 -2.64
C THR A 30 -16.33 -27.34 -2.48
N GLU A 31 -17.27 -26.43 -2.30
CA GLU A 31 -18.71 -26.74 -2.19
C GLU A 31 -19.25 -27.22 -3.53
N SER A 32 -18.84 -26.63 -4.65
CA SER A 32 -19.24 -27.09 -5.99
C SER A 32 -18.83 -28.54 -6.24
N VAL A 33 -17.60 -28.92 -5.86
CA VAL A 33 -17.13 -30.32 -5.98
C VAL A 33 -17.93 -31.25 -5.07
N ALA A 34 -18.13 -30.86 -3.80
CA ALA A 34 -18.88 -31.68 -2.85
C ALA A 34 -20.35 -31.88 -3.28
N GLU A 35 -20.97 -30.84 -3.84
CA GLU A 35 -22.36 -30.91 -4.32
C GLU A 35 -22.47 -31.78 -5.58
N ALA A 36 -21.50 -31.68 -6.50
CA ALA A 36 -21.44 -32.57 -7.66
C ALA A 36 -21.32 -34.04 -7.24
N GLU A 37 -20.48 -34.35 -6.23
CA GLU A 37 -20.33 -35.70 -5.69
C GLU A 37 -21.59 -36.21 -4.96
N ARG A 38 -22.40 -35.31 -4.40
CA ARG A 38 -23.60 -35.65 -3.65
C ARG A 38 -24.83 -35.85 -4.55
N LEU A 39 -25.02 -34.97 -5.52
CA LEU A 39 -26.26 -34.88 -6.30
C LEU A 39 -26.22 -35.59 -7.65
N ILE A 40 -25.03 -35.78 -8.22
CA ILE A 40 -24.89 -36.25 -9.60
C ILE A 40 -24.40 -37.70 -9.59
N ASP A 41 -25.11 -38.57 -10.31
CA ASP A 41 -24.64 -39.93 -10.55
C ASP A 41 -23.30 -39.88 -11.30
N ILE A 42 -22.32 -40.64 -10.82
CA ILE A 42 -20.98 -40.74 -11.40
C ILE A 42 -21.04 -41.20 -12.88
N ASN A 43 -22.09 -41.94 -13.25
CA ASN A 43 -22.29 -42.42 -14.62
C ASN A 43 -22.98 -41.39 -15.53
N ASP A 44 -23.65 -40.37 -14.99
CA ASP A 44 -24.27 -39.31 -15.77
C ASP A 44 -23.26 -38.21 -16.10
N ARG A 45 -22.46 -38.49 -17.13
CA ARG A 45 -21.45 -37.57 -17.65
C ARG A 45 -22.06 -36.24 -18.11
N SER A 46 -23.26 -36.26 -18.69
CA SER A 46 -23.89 -35.06 -19.24
C SER A 46 -24.34 -34.11 -18.14
N ALA A 47 -25.01 -34.63 -17.09
CA ALA A 47 -25.40 -33.82 -15.94
C ALA A 47 -24.17 -33.23 -15.23
N ARG A 48 -23.10 -34.02 -15.10
CA ARG A 48 -21.84 -33.57 -14.49
C ARG A 48 -21.19 -32.43 -15.26
N GLU A 49 -21.13 -32.53 -16.58
CA GLU A 49 -20.56 -31.47 -17.44
C GLU A 49 -21.36 -30.18 -17.34
N GLN A 50 -22.70 -30.25 -17.44
CA GLN A 50 -23.57 -29.08 -17.32
C GLN A 50 -23.45 -28.40 -15.96
N PHE A 51 -23.33 -29.19 -14.87
CA PHE A 51 -23.12 -28.64 -13.53
C PHE A 51 -21.83 -27.83 -13.44
N PHE A 52 -20.71 -28.37 -13.94
CA PHE A 52 -19.42 -27.67 -13.88
C PHE A 52 -19.38 -26.44 -14.80
N VAL A 53 -20.10 -26.45 -15.93
CA VAL A 53 -20.27 -25.24 -16.75
C VAL A 53 -20.98 -24.12 -15.97
N LEU A 54 -22.03 -24.44 -15.23
CA LEU A 54 -22.74 -23.46 -14.39
C LEU A 54 -21.89 -23.00 -13.20
N ALA A 55 -21.19 -23.92 -12.55
CA ALA A 55 -20.28 -23.61 -11.45
C ALA A 55 -19.13 -22.69 -11.91
N ASP A 56 -18.56 -22.95 -13.10
CA ASP A 56 -17.56 -22.09 -13.73
C ASP A 56 -18.09 -20.68 -13.94
N GLU A 57 -19.27 -20.54 -14.52
CA GLU A 57 -19.86 -19.23 -14.78
C GLU A 57 -20.03 -18.44 -13.48
N GLN A 58 -20.59 -19.08 -12.43
CA GLN A 58 -20.74 -18.45 -11.12
C GLN A 58 -19.39 -18.03 -10.51
N PHE A 59 -18.39 -18.91 -10.59
CA PHE A 59 -17.05 -18.64 -10.09
C PHE A 59 -16.39 -17.47 -10.83
N PHE A 60 -16.39 -17.46 -12.16
CA PHE A 60 -15.75 -16.41 -12.95
C PHE A 60 -16.51 -15.08 -12.88
N GLN A 61 -17.83 -15.08 -12.72
CA GLN A 61 -18.59 -13.86 -12.41
C GLN A 61 -18.15 -13.26 -11.07
N PHE A 62 -17.95 -14.10 -10.05
CA PHE A 62 -17.41 -13.66 -8.77
C PHE A 62 -15.97 -13.14 -8.90
N CYS A 63 -15.11 -13.80 -9.68
CA CYS A 63 -13.76 -13.31 -9.97
C CYS A 63 -13.78 -11.94 -10.67
N LYS A 64 -14.65 -11.72 -11.66
CA LYS A 64 -14.81 -10.43 -12.35
C LYS A 64 -15.25 -9.32 -11.40
N LYS A 65 -16.20 -9.61 -10.51
CA LYS A 65 -16.66 -8.68 -9.47
C LYS A 65 -15.51 -8.27 -8.54
N GLU A 66 -14.77 -9.25 -8.05
CA GLU A 66 -13.65 -9.03 -7.15
C GLU A 66 -12.48 -8.30 -7.83
N ALA A 67 -12.19 -8.64 -9.09
CA ALA A 67 -11.16 -7.96 -9.88
C ALA A 67 -11.53 -6.48 -10.12
N SER A 68 -12.77 -6.21 -10.48
CA SER A 68 -13.28 -4.84 -10.64
C SER A 68 -13.18 -4.04 -9.34
N LYS A 69 -13.57 -4.63 -8.21
CA LYS A 69 -13.42 -4.02 -6.87
C LYS A 69 -11.97 -3.61 -6.61
N ILE A 70 -11.04 -4.54 -6.82
CA ILE A 70 -9.61 -4.34 -6.56
C ILE A 70 -9.02 -3.28 -7.49
N ASN A 71 -9.35 -3.34 -8.78
CA ASN A 71 -8.86 -2.37 -9.77
C ASN A 71 -9.39 -0.97 -9.49
N ASN A 72 -10.66 -0.82 -9.13
CA ASN A 72 -11.25 0.47 -8.79
C ASN A 72 -10.56 1.09 -7.56
N PHE A 73 -10.37 0.30 -6.50
CA PHE A 73 -9.68 0.77 -5.30
C PHE A 73 -8.22 1.15 -5.59
N PHE A 74 -7.50 0.31 -6.34
CA PHE A 74 -6.11 0.58 -6.72
C PHE A 74 -5.99 1.86 -7.57
N ALA A 75 -6.88 2.05 -8.54
CA ALA A 75 -6.90 3.25 -9.38
C ALA A 75 -7.18 4.52 -8.56
N GLU A 76 -8.13 4.46 -7.62
CA GLU A 76 -8.40 5.57 -6.69
C GLU A 76 -7.16 5.92 -5.86
N LYS A 77 -6.51 4.92 -5.25
CA LYS A 77 -5.32 5.12 -4.43
C LYS A 77 -4.11 5.58 -5.21
N LEU A 78 -3.95 5.11 -6.44
CA LEU A 78 -2.89 5.57 -7.33
C LEU A 78 -3.13 7.04 -7.72
N ALA A 79 -4.36 7.43 -8.03
CA ALA A 79 -4.70 8.81 -8.34
C ALA A 79 -4.49 9.73 -7.12
N GLU A 80 -4.84 9.28 -5.91
CA GLU A 80 -4.53 9.98 -4.65
C GLU A 80 -3.02 10.20 -4.49
N ALA A 81 -2.22 9.15 -4.68
CA ALA A 81 -0.76 9.22 -4.62
C ALA A 81 -0.17 10.21 -5.64
N LEU A 82 -0.63 10.16 -6.89
CA LEU A 82 -0.16 11.08 -7.93
C LEU A 82 -0.51 12.54 -7.61
N ARG A 83 -1.69 12.80 -7.06
CA ARG A 83 -2.11 14.15 -6.63
C ARG A 83 -1.27 14.68 -5.46
N LEU A 84 -0.82 13.81 -4.56
CA LEU A 84 0.05 14.19 -3.44
C LEU A 84 1.50 14.42 -3.86
N PHE A 85 1.96 13.75 -4.92
CA PHE A 85 3.35 13.87 -5.37
C PHE A 85 3.69 15.25 -5.93
N GLU A 86 2.79 15.88 -6.70
CA GLU A 86 3.04 17.16 -7.34
C GLU A 86 3.30 18.32 -6.34
N PRO A 87 2.48 18.55 -5.30
CA PRO A 87 2.77 19.58 -4.30
C PRO A 87 4.05 19.28 -3.52
N LEU A 88 4.30 18.02 -3.12
CA LEU A 88 5.52 17.64 -2.41
C LEU A 88 6.79 17.95 -3.21
N LYS A 89 6.76 17.66 -4.52
CA LYS A 89 7.85 17.97 -5.44
C LYS A 89 8.09 19.48 -5.57
N ASN A 90 7.01 20.26 -5.65
CA ASN A 90 7.11 21.72 -5.74
C ASN A 90 7.63 22.34 -4.44
N GLU A 91 7.19 21.85 -3.29
CA GLU A 91 7.69 22.29 -1.98
C GLU A 91 9.17 21.96 -1.78
N LEU A 92 9.62 20.77 -2.23
CA LEU A 92 11.03 20.42 -2.21
C LEU A 92 11.86 21.39 -3.05
N LYS A 93 11.47 21.63 -4.31
CA LYS A 93 12.15 22.60 -5.19
C LYS A 93 12.22 23.99 -4.57
N ASN A 94 11.11 24.47 -4.01
CA ASN A 94 11.06 25.78 -3.35
C ASN A 94 11.98 25.84 -2.12
N SER A 95 12.06 24.76 -1.35
CA SER A 95 12.94 24.68 -0.18
C SER A 95 14.43 24.69 -0.58
N GLU A 96 14.79 24.03 -1.68
CA GLU A 96 16.15 24.02 -2.23
C GLU A 96 16.56 25.38 -2.78
N GLN A 97 15.67 26.03 -3.55
CA GLN A 97 15.90 27.39 -4.06
C GLN A 97 16.08 28.39 -2.91
N SER A 98 15.23 28.32 -1.87
CA SER A 98 15.36 29.17 -0.67
C SER A 98 16.69 28.95 0.06
N ARG A 99 17.18 27.70 0.13
CA ARG A 99 18.50 27.38 0.70
C ARG A 99 19.64 27.95 -0.15
N ARG A 100 19.56 27.83 -1.49
CA ARG A 100 20.57 28.38 -2.42
C ARG A 100 20.65 29.90 -2.35
N SER A 101 19.52 30.59 -2.31
CA SER A 101 19.51 32.06 -2.16
C SER A 101 20.10 32.53 -0.83
N ARG A 102 19.89 31.78 0.27
CA ARG A 102 20.55 32.06 1.56
C ARG A 102 22.06 31.82 1.51
N GLN A 103 22.52 30.77 0.82
CA GLN A 103 23.95 30.53 0.64
C GLN A 103 24.63 31.62 -0.21
N ASN A 104 23.95 32.12 -1.25
CA ASN A 104 24.46 33.23 -2.04
C ASN A 104 24.52 34.55 -1.25
N MET A 105 23.51 34.86 -0.41
CA MET A 105 23.59 36.05 0.46
C MET A 105 24.69 35.94 1.52
N ASN A 106 24.94 34.75 2.07
CA ASN A 106 26.05 34.56 3.02
C ASN A 106 27.43 34.65 2.35
N SER A 107 27.51 34.40 1.02
CA SER A 107 28.75 34.58 0.24
C SER A 107 29.07 36.06 -0.03
N THR A 108 28.07 36.94 -0.12
CA THR A 108 28.28 38.38 -0.40
C THR A 108 28.70 39.17 0.84
N VAL A 109 28.53 38.62 2.05
CA VAL A 109 28.84 39.31 3.32
C VAL A 109 30.29 39.07 3.80
N LEU A 110 31.07 38.24 3.11
CA LEU A 110 32.45 37.92 3.50
C LEU A 110 33.55 38.81 2.87
N ASP A 111 33.21 39.84 2.08
CA ASP A 111 34.18 40.70 1.39
C ASP A 111 34.20 42.17 1.90
N LEU A 112 33.99 42.40 3.19
CA LEU A 112 34.32 43.70 3.81
C LEU A 112 35.42 43.51 4.86
N ASP A 113 36.65 43.70 4.39
CA ASP A 113 37.89 43.76 5.17
C ASP A 113 37.83 44.83 6.28
N GLY A 114 38.20 44.42 7.49
CA GLY A 114 38.50 45.28 8.63
C GLY A 114 39.31 44.48 9.66
N PRO A 115 40.49 44.95 10.12
CA PRO A 115 41.49 44.07 10.73
C PRO A 115 41.26 43.80 12.23
N GLU A 116 41.68 42.59 12.59
CA GLU A 116 42.18 42.06 13.87
C GLU A 116 41.52 42.48 15.20
N GLY A 117 40.95 41.47 15.87
CA GLY A 117 40.71 41.47 17.31
C GLY A 117 40.70 40.03 17.84
N ASN A 118 41.79 39.65 18.50
CA ASN A 118 41.92 38.42 19.29
C ASN A 118 40.73 38.24 20.25
N HIS A 119 40.16 37.03 20.30
CA HIS A 119 39.66 36.49 21.56
C HIS A 119 39.65 34.96 21.57
N ASP A 120 40.27 34.44 22.61
CA ASP A 120 40.51 33.04 22.96
C ASP A 120 39.27 32.16 23.10
N GLU A 121 39.53 30.86 22.84
CA GLU A 121 39.00 29.64 23.46
C GLU A 121 37.63 29.65 24.15
N ARG A 122 36.77 28.69 23.74
CA ARG A 122 36.20 27.66 24.64
C ARG A 122 35.43 26.57 23.87
N ASP A 123 36.01 25.38 23.92
CA ASP A 123 35.41 24.08 24.21
C ASP A 123 33.87 23.96 24.27
N ASN A 124 33.28 23.10 23.42
CA ASN A 124 32.46 21.98 23.90
C ASN A 124 31.90 21.08 22.77
N GLY A 125 32.12 19.77 22.93
CA GLY A 125 31.00 18.83 22.85
C GLY A 125 30.76 18.08 21.54
N MET A 126 31.58 17.07 21.29
CA MET A 126 31.19 15.87 20.52
C MET A 126 29.96 15.20 21.16
N LEU A 127 28.86 15.00 20.42
CA LEU A 127 27.73 14.18 20.86
C LEU A 127 27.04 13.42 19.71
N LEU A 128 27.53 12.19 19.55
CA LEU A 128 26.85 10.92 19.24
C LEU A 128 25.53 10.94 18.44
N ALA A 129 25.61 10.33 17.26
CA ALA A 129 24.46 9.79 16.55
C ALA A 129 23.84 8.64 17.35
N ASP A 130 22.64 8.85 17.92
CA ASP A 130 21.87 7.80 18.57
C ASP A 130 20.97 7.05 17.57
N SER A 131 21.08 5.73 17.63
CA SER A 131 20.36 4.71 16.86
C SER A 131 18.91 4.48 17.35
N SER A 132 18.32 5.39 18.12
CA SER A 132 17.03 5.22 18.80
C SER A 132 15.78 5.40 17.90
N SER A 133 15.89 6.01 16.72
CA SER A 133 14.72 6.26 15.85
C SER A 133 14.05 5.03 15.23
N ARG A 134 14.65 3.83 15.36
CA ARG A 134 14.07 2.58 14.80
C ARG A 134 13.13 1.86 15.76
N ASN A 135 13.26 2.08 17.08
CA ASN A 135 12.47 1.36 18.09
C ASN A 135 11.23 2.13 18.57
N THR A 136 11.21 3.45 18.41
CA THR A 136 10.05 4.28 18.81
C THR A 136 8.83 4.05 17.91
N PHE A 137 9.03 3.73 16.64
CA PHE A 137 7.95 3.57 15.65
C PHE A 137 7.08 2.32 15.86
N ARG A 138 7.69 1.18 16.20
CA ARG A 138 6.96 -0.05 16.54
C ARG A 138 6.25 0.04 17.90
N SER A 139 6.85 0.76 18.86
CA SER A 139 6.25 1.01 20.18
C SER A 139 5.07 1.98 20.09
N TRP A 140 5.15 3.00 19.23
CA TRP A 140 4.08 3.99 19.01
C TRP A 140 2.84 3.39 18.32
N LEU A 141 3.02 2.51 17.33
CA LEU A 141 1.92 1.77 16.70
C LEU A 141 1.24 0.75 17.63
N ALA A 142 1.91 0.31 18.71
CA ALA A 142 1.36 -0.65 19.67
C ALA A 142 0.62 0.01 20.85
N GLN A 143 0.84 1.31 21.10
CA GLN A 143 0.26 2.04 22.24
C GLN A 143 -1.09 2.70 21.95
N THR A 144 -1.53 2.78 20.70
CA THR A 144 -2.80 3.42 20.34
C THR A 144 -3.97 2.43 20.35
N LYS A 145 -4.40 2.00 21.55
CA LYS A 145 -5.77 1.49 21.76
C LYS A 145 -6.78 2.63 21.60
N LEU A 146 -7.21 2.93 20.36
CA LEU A 146 -8.58 3.34 19.99
C LEU A 146 -8.64 3.87 18.55
N HIS A 147 -9.43 3.15 17.74
CA HIS A 147 -10.30 3.64 16.68
C HIS A 147 -10.38 5.17 16.49
N LYS A 148 -9.86 5.67 15.37
CA LYS A 148 -10.61 6.41 14.34
C LYS A 148 -9.73 6.54 13.07
N PRO A 149 -10.34 6.43 11.88
CA PRO A 149 -9.74 5.87 10.67
C PRO A 149 -8.95 6.94 9.91
N VAL A 150 -8.44 6.57 8.73
CA VAL A 150 -7.88 7.42 7.68
C VAL A 150 -8.89 8.50 7.23
N GLU A 151 -9.22 9.43 8.12
CA GLU A 151 -9.99 10.65 7.88
C GLU A 151 -9.13 11.89 8.13
N THR A 152 -7.97 11.76 8.77
CA THR A 152 -7.09 12.91 9.02
C THR A 152 -6.35 13.40 7.76
N ILE A 153 -6.35 12.64 6.67
CA ILE A 153 -5.84 13.14 5.38
C ILE A 153 -6.89 14.01 4.65
N ARG A 154 -8.16 14.02 5.08
CA ARG A 154 -9.25 14.75 4.38
C ARG A 154 -9.58 16.15 4.90
N LYS A 155 -8.86 16.73 5.86
CA LYS A 155 -9.11 18.12 6.30
C LYS A 155 -7.86 18.98 6.57
N VAL A 156 -6.73 18.70 5.94
CA VAL A 156 -5.78 19.79 5.68
C VAL A 156 -6.26 20.53 4.44
N ARG A 157 -7.33 21.32 4.64
CA ARG A 157 -7.52 22.55 3.87
C ARG A 157 -6.17 23.25 3.95
N MET A 158 -5.39 23.22 2.86
CA MET A 158 -4.16 23.97 2.71
C MET A 158 -4.52 25.45 2.91
N LYS A 159 -4.56 25.89 4.15
CA LYS A 159 -4.46 27.30 4.48
C LYS A 159 -3.06 27.66 4.04
N ARG A 160 -3.02 28.37 2.91
CA ARG A 160 -1.94 29.16 2.34
C ARG A 160 -1.07 29.77 3.45
N THR A 161 -0.11 29.05 4.03
CA THR A 161 0.71 29.60 5.13
C THR A 161 2.03 28.83 5.32
N ARG A 162 3.12 29.52 4.94
CA ARG A 162 4.55 29.32 5.27
C ARG A 162 5.21 28.05 4.71
N HIS A 163 6.33 28.26 4.01
CA HIS A 163 7.28 27.21 3.60
C HIS A 163 7.42 26.15 4.69
N LEU A 164 7.15 24.89 4.36
CA LEU A 164 7.31 23.81 5.30
C LEU A 164 8.78 23.70 5.71
N ASN A 165 9.01 23.67 7.01
CA ASN A 165 10.33 23.37 7.58
C ASN A 165 10.81 22.01 7.02
N ILE A 166 12.11 21.87 6.75
CA ILE A 166 12.72 20.67 6.17
C ILE A 166 12.34 19.37 6.89
N ASN A 167 12.09 19.44 8.21
CA ASN A 167 11.63 18.30 9.00
C ASN A 167 10.19 17.89 8.65
N ASN A 168 9.29 18.84 8.39
CA ASN A 168 7.92 18.56 7.97
C ASN A 168 7.89 17.98 6.56
N LEU A 169 8.79 18.46 5.68
CA LEU A 169 8.92 17.91 4.33
C LEU A 169 9.44 16.47 4.36
N LYS A 170 10.46 16.18 5.19
CA LYS A 170 10.95 14.81 5.42
C LYS A 170 9.84 13.88 5.94
N LEU A 171 9.02 14.36 6.87
CA LEU A 171 7.87 13.62 7.38
C LEU A 171 6.86 13.32 6.25
N ALA A 172 6.48 14.33 5.48
CA ALA A 172 5.50 14.17 4.40
C ALA A 172 5.98 13.21 3.30
N PHE A 173 7.26 13.24 2.92
CA PHE A 173 7.84 12.25 2.00
C PHE A 173 7.88 10.84 2.60
N SER A 174 8.10 10.72 3.91
CA SER A 174 8.10 9.41 4.60
C SER A 174 6.70 8.78 4.60
N GLU A 175 5.67 9.58 4.89
CA GLU A 175 4.26 9.14 4.82
C GLU A 175 3.85 8.78 3.39
N PHE A 176 4.24 9.60 2.42
CA PHE A 176 4.00 9.33 1.01
C PHE A 176 4.66 8.01 0.56
N TYR A 177 5.93 7.80 0.92
CA TYR A 177 6.63 6.56 0.61
C TYR A 177 5.96 5.33 1.26
N LEU A 178 5.53 5.43 2.52
CA LEU A 178 4.79 4.37 3.19
C LEU A 178 3.51 4.01 2.43
N MET A 179 2.73 5.00 1.98
CA MET A 179 1.53 4.78 1.19
C MET A 179 1.84 4.00 -0.11
N LEU A 180 2.93 4.32 -0.80
CA LEU A 180 3.36 3.59 -2.00
C LEU A 180 3.75 2.14 -1.69
N VAL A 181 4.45 1.90 -0.58
CA VAL A 181 4.80 0.54 -0.13
C VAL A 181 3.55 -0.28 0.17
N LEU A 182 2.56 0.30 0.87
CA LEU A 182 1.29 -0.36 1.14
C LEU A 182 0.54 -0.68 -0.15
N LEU A 183 0.51 0.25 -1.12
CA LEU A 183 -0.15 0.06 -2.41
C LEU A 183 0.51 -1.04 -3.24
N LYS A 184 1.85 -1.13 -3.22
CA LYS A 184 2.61 -2.22 -3.84
C LYS A 184 2.32 -3.58 -3.17
N ASN A 185 2.24 -3.62 -1.85
CA ASN A 185 1.87 -4.83 -1.11
C ASN A 185 0.44 -5.27 -1.46
N TYR A 186 -0.50 -4.33 -1.51
CA TYR A 186 -1.87 -4.57 -1.92
C TYR A 186 -1.95 -5.22 -3.31
N GLN A 187 -1.26 -4.65 -4.32
CA GLN A 187 -1.19 -5.23 -5.66
C GLN A 187 -0.63 -6.66 -5.63
N THR A 188 0.47 -6.86 -4.91
CA THR A 188 1.18 -8.14 -4.83
C THR A 188 0.32 -9.25 -4.21
N LEU A 189 -0.35 -8.95 -3.10
CA LEU A 189 -1.22 -9.89 -2.39
C LEU A 189 -2.44 -10.28 -3.23
N ASN A 190 -3.09 -9.30 -3.87
CA ASN A 190 -4.27 -9.55 -4.70
C ASN A 190 -3.93 -10.34 -5.96
N SER A 191 -2.87 -9.95 -6.70
CA SER A 191 -2.39 -10.70 -7.87
C SER A 191 -2.00 -12.13 -7.51
N THR A 192 -1.31 -12.32 -6.38
CA THR A 192 -0.97 -13.66 -5.88
C THR A 192 -2.21 -14.45 -5.51
N GLY A 193 -3.22 -13.81 -4.94
CA GLY A 193 -4.52 -14.41 -4.60
C GLY A 193 -5.24 -14.94 -5.83
N PHE A 194 -5.41 -14.12 -6.87
CA PHE A 194 -6.01 -14.54 -8.14
C PHE A 194 -5.24 -15.69 -8.77
N ARG A 195 -3.91 -15.56 -8.90
CA ARG A 195 -3.08 -16.65 -9.45
C ARG A 195 -3.28 -17.97 -8.72
N LYS A 196 -3.37 -17.93 -7.38
CA LYS A 196 -3.53 -19.15 -6.56
C LYS A 196 -4.93 -19.73 -6.63
N ILE A 197 -5.97 -18.89 -6.66
CA ILE A 197 -7.35 -19.36 -6.70
C ILE A 197 -7.72 -19.92 -8.07
N LEU A 198 -7.26 -19.28 -9.15
CA LEU A 198 -7.44 -19.79 -10.52
C LEU A 198 -6.72 -21.14 -10.71
N LYS A 199 -5.48 -21.26 -10.20
CA LYS A 199 -4.79 -22.56 -10.20
C LYS A 199 -5.51 -23.62 -9.36
N LYS A 200 -6.23 -23.21 -8.30
CA LYS A 200 -7.03 -24.14 -7.50
C LYS A 200 -8.27 -24.60 -8.27
N HIS A 201 -8.94 -23.68 -8.95
CA HIS A 201 -10.05 -23.98 -9.85
C HIS A 201 -9.64 -25.04 -10.88
N ASP A 202 -8.57 -24.79 -11.62
CA ASP A 202 -8.07 -25.70 -12.66
C ASP A 202 -7.77 -27.10 -12.12
N LYS A 203 -7.18 -27.16 -10.92
CA LYS A 203 -6.89 -28.43 -10.25
C LYS A 203 -8.16 -29.18 -9.81
N LEU A 204 -9.17 -28.48 -9.30
CA LEU A 204 -10.37 -29.11 -8.76
C LEU A 204 -11.32 -29.54 -9.87
N PHE A 205 -11.46 -28.72 -10.91
CA PHE A 205 -12.39 -28.94 -12.00
C PHE A 205 -11.72 -29.64 -13.19
N GLN A 206 -10.41 -29.90 -13.11
CA GLN A 206 -9.61 -30.59 -14.13
C GLN A 206 -9.68 -29.90 -15.51
N THR A 207 -9.52 -28.58 -15.49
CA THR A 207 -9.69 -27.69 -16.65
C THR A 207 -8.52 -26.69 -16.75
N THR A 208 -8.42 -25.98 -17.88
CA THR A 208 -7.44 -24.91 -18.13
C THR A 208 -8.04 -23.50 -18.12
N ARG A 209 -9.36 -23.39 -17.94
CA ARG A 209 -10.09 -22.11 -18.05
C ARG A 209 -9.61 -21.05 -17.05
N GLY A 210 -9.10 -21.43 -15.90
CA GLY A 210 -8.56 -20.49 -14.91
C GLY A 210 -7.22 -19.89 -15.35
N ASP A 211 -6.40 -20.63 -16.09
CA ASP A 211 -5.18 -20.09 -16.69
C ASP A 211 -5.50 -19.20 -17.90
N GLU A 212 -6.50 -19.56 -18.70
CA GLU A 212 -7.02 -18.73 -19.81
C GLU A 212 -7.62 -17.40 -19.34
N TRP A 213 -8.17 -17.35 -18.12
CA TRP A 213 -8.71 -16.12 -17.54
C TRP A 213 -7.63 -15.12 -17.10
N ARG A 214 -6.38 -15.57 -16.88
CA ARG A 214 -5.34 -14.76 -16.23
C ARG A 214 -4.91 -13.54 -17.04
#